data_AF-A0A817H816-F1
#
_entry.id   AF-A0A817H816-F1
#
_cell.length_a   1.000
_cell.length_b   1.000
_cell.length_c   1.000
_cell.angle_alpha   90.00
_cell.angle_beta   90.00
_cell.angle_gamma   90.00
#
_symmetry.space_group_name_H-M   'P 1'
#
loop_
_entity.id
_entity.type
_entity.pdbx_description
1 polymer ?
#
loop_
_entity_poly.entity_id
_entity_poly.type
_entity_poly.pdbx_seq_one_letter_code
_entity_poly.pdbx_strand_id
1 'polypeptide(L)'
;MFSGPAFLRRILAHPDRHKYVLSSLQYVGVGSTPVHSDFLRMLEAELRIGRIGQEYGLTESGTFLSSTLYVDYDDDRRHTSIGRCVPHIELKIASNDGTTLPIGSEGEIWARGYSVMRGYYNDPEQTADAITNNGWLRTGDLASMDEEGYLFFVGRKKEMVIQAGVNIYPLEIERAIYEHPSVAEVYVFGIPDPLIDEVVCAFVALKPGMTCEEEELKKFLGDKLNAFIVPRHIKFVNDFPRTLLGKVPKHKLAEDMVKALND
;
A
#
# COMPACT_ATOMS: atom_id res chain seq x y z
N MET A 1 -7.63 -12.79 14.55
CA MET A 1 -7.11 -11.46 14.97
C MET A 1 -7.16 -10.53 13.77
N PHE A 2 -7.45 -9.25 13.95
CA PHE A 2 -7.25 -8.22 12.91
C PHE A 2 -6.17 -7.25 13.38
N SER A 3 -5.21 -6.92 12.53
CA SER A 3 -4.12 -6.02 12.91
C SER A 3 -3.45 -5.32 11.74
N GLY A 4 -2.77 -4.22 12.04
CA GLY A 4 -1.92 -3.52 11.08
C GLY A 4 -0.50 -4.12 11.02
N PRO A 5 0.22 -3.96 9.89
CA PRO A 5 1.56 -4.50 9.72
C PRO A 5 2.56 -4.08 10.80
N ALA A 6 2.47 -2.84 11.30
CA ALA A 6 3.37 -2.31 12.32
C ALA A 6 3.29 -3.11 13.64
N PHE A 7 2.10 -3.53 14.05
CA PHE A 7 1.93 -4.33 15.26
C PHE A 7 2.47 -5.76 15.06
N LEU A 8 2.22 -6.35 13.88
CA LEU A 8 2.76 -7.67 13.54
C LEU A 8 4.29 -7.68 13.48
N ARG A 9 4.92 -6.62 12.96
CA ARG A 9 6.38 -6.43 13.02
C ARG A 9 6.88 -6.42 14.47
N ARG A 10 6.16 -5.76 15.39
CA ARG A 10 6.53 -5.75 16.82
C ARG A 10 6.40 -7.12 17.48
N ILE A 11 5.38 -7.91 17.11
CA ILE A 11 5.28 -9.31 17.58
C ILE A 11 6.50 -10.10 17.09
N LEU A 12 6.84 -10.01 15.81
CA LEU A 12 8.01 -10.68 15.26
C LEU A 12 9.31 -10.20 15.89
N ALA A 13 9.45 -8.92 16.23
CA ALA A 13 10.65 -8.39 16.88
C ALA A 13 10.73 -8.70 18.39
N HIS A 14 9.66 -9.22 19.02
CA HIS A 14 9.63 -9.39 20.46
C HIS A 14 10.60 -10.52 20.90
N PRO A 15 11.55 -10.25 21.82
CA PRO A 15 12.60 -11.23 22.19
C PRO A 15 12.01 -12.50 22.81
N ASP A 16 10.90 -12.36 23.53
CA ASP A 16 10.23 -13.48 24.19
C ASP A 16 9.16 -14.17 23.32
N ARG A 17 9.04 -13.83 22.02
CA ARG A 17 7.97 -14.38 21.17
C ARG A 17 7.94 -15.91 21.17
N HIS A 18 9.11 -16.54 21.20
CA HIS A 18 9.28 -17.99 21.19
C HIS A 18 8.79 -18.68 22.48
N LYS A 19 8.55 -17.94 23.56
CA LYS A 19 7.98 -18.47 24.81
C LYS A 19 6.48 -18.77 24.69
N TYR A 20 5.82 -18.25 23.65
CA TYR A 20 4.38 -18.36 23.47
C TYR A 20 4.07 -19.19 22.22
N VAL A 21 3.17 -20.17 22.37
CA VAL A 21 2.64 -20.94 21.25
C VAL A 21 1.27 -20.38 20.88
N LEU A 22 1.15 -19.85 19.67
CA LEU A 22 -0.09 -19.22 19.18
C LEU A 22 -1.06 -20.25 18.56
N SER A 23 -1.22 -21.43 19.16
CA SER A 23 -2.00 -22.54 18.58
C SER A 23 -3.49 -22.27 18.44
N SER A 24 -4.03 -21.32 19.21
CA SER A 24 -5.42 -20.86 19.06
C SER A 24 -5.60 -19.81 17.95
N LEU A 25 -4.51 -19.25 17.41
CA LEU A 25 -4.56 -18.21 16.39
C LEU A 25 -4.68 -18.83 14.99
N GLN A 26 -5.93 -19.03 14.55
CA GLN A 26 -6.21 -19.66 13.26
C GLN A 26 -6.13 -18.68 12.09
N TYR A 27 -6.56 -17.43 12.29
CA TYR A 27 -6.64 -16.41 11.25
C TYR A 27 -6.08 -15.06 11.71
N VAL A 28 -5.29 -14.42 10.84
CA VAL A 28 -4.91 -13.01 10.95
C VAL A 28 -5.30 -12.24 9.69
N GLY A 29 -6.20 -11.27 9.86
CA GLY A 29 -6.50 -10.26 8.87
C GLY A 29 -5.56 -9.07 8.99
N VAL A 30 -4.98 -8.67 7.86
CA VAL A 30 -4.06 -7.54 7.74
C VAL A 30 -4.67 -6.51 6.82
N GLY A 31 -4.68 -5.24 7.22
CA GLY A 31 -5.21 -4.16 6.39
C GLY A 31 -4.66 -2.80 6.76
N SER A 32 -5.38 -1.76 6.36
CA SER A 32 -5.08 -0.33 6.61
C SER A 32 -3.89 0.28 5.85
N THR A 33 -2.90 -0.52 5.48
CA THR A 33 -1.72 -0.11 4.71
C THR A 33 -1.31 -1.26 3.77
N PRO A 34 -0.81 -0.98 2.55
CA PRO A 34 -0.25 -2.00 1.69
C PRO A 34 0.83 -2.82 2.41
N VAL A 35 0.89 -4.11 2.09
CA VAL A 35 1.84 -5.04 2.71
C VAL A 35 2.61 -5.75 1.61
N HIS A 36 3.92 -5.86 1.78
CA HIS A 36 4.76 -6.65 0.87
C HIS A 36 4.48 -8.15 1.08
N SER A 37 4.39 -8.90 -0.03
CA SER A 37 4.14 -10.35 -0.04
C SER A 37 5.10 -11.12 0.86
N ASP A 38 6.40 -10.78 0.82
CA ASP A 38 7.43 -11.43 1.64
C ASP A 38 7.18 -11.27 3.14
N PHE A 39 6.63 -10.13 3.55
CA PHE A 39 6.27 -9.91 4.95
C PHE A 39 5.12 -10.84 5.38
N LEU A 40 4.13 -11.04 4.51
CA LEU A 40 3.03 -11.97 4.77
C LEU A 40 3.51 -13.41 4.86
N ARG A 41 4.39 -13.85 3.94
CA ARG A 41 5.00 -15.19 3.97
C ARG A 41 5.85 -15.40 5.22
N MET A 42 6.64 -14.39 5.61
CA MET A 42 7.43 -14.44 6.84
C MET A 42 6.53 -14.57 8.07
N LEU A 43 5.42 -13.84 8.14
CA LEU A 43 4.47 -13.96 9.25
C LEU A 43 3.87 -15.36 9.34
N GLU A 44 3.47 -15.96 8.22
CA GLU A 44 2.95 -17.33 8.20
C GLU A 44 3.99 -18.34 8.70
N ALA A 45 5.24 -18.22 8.23
CA ALA A 45 6.33 -19.10 8.61
C ALA A 45 6.73 -18.96 10.10
N GLU A 46 6.90 -17.73 10.58
CA GLU A 46 7.43 -17.44 11.92
C GLU A 46 6.37 -17.60 13.02
N LEU A 47 5.13 -17.16 12.76
CA LEU A 47 4.06 -17.21 13.75
C LEU A 47 3.25 -18.51 13.69
N ARG A 48 3.49 -19.36 12.68
CA ARG A 48 2.78 -20.63 12.44
C ARG A 48 1.25 -20.47 12.47
N ILE A 49 0.79 -19.36 11.92
CA ILE A 49 -0.64 -19.03 11.83
C ILE A 49 -1.23 -19.87 10.69
N GLY A 50 -2.42 -20.44 10.92
CA GLY A 50 -3.10 -21.26 9.91
C GLY A 50 -3.36 -20.49 8.61
N ARG A 51 -3.77 -19.23 8.71
CA ARG A 51 -4.05 -18.37 7.56
C ARG A 51 -3.80 -16.88 7.82
N ILE A 52 -3.09 -16.21 6.92
CA ILE A 52 -2.99 -14.75 6.87
C ILE A 52 -3.67 -14.25 5.60
N GLY A 53 -4.49 -13.21 5.75
CA GLY A 53 -5.18 -12.58 4.64
C GLY A 53 -5.09 -11.07 4.69
N GLN A 54 -4.94 -10.45 3.53
CA GLN A 54 -5.18 -9.03 3.31
C GLN A 54 -6.69 -8.74 3.17
N GLU A 55 -7.13 -7.67 3.81
CA GLU A 55 -8.48 -7.12 3.74
C GLU A 55 -8.39 -5.63 3.38
N TYR A 56 -9.13 -5.24 2.33
CA TYR A 56 -9.15 -3.88 1.82
C TYR A 56 -10.53 -3.25 2.02
N GLY A 57 -10.55 -2.00 2.48
CA GLY A 57 -11.74 -1.21 2.67
C GLY A 57 -11.40 0.19 3.19
N LEU A 58 -12.39 1.06 3.19
CA LEU A 58 -12.31 2.43 3.70
C LEU A 58 -13.40 2.68 4.73
N THR A 59 -13.34 3.80 5.43
CA THR A 59 -14.40 4.19 6.36
C THR A 59 -15.71 4.40 5.59
N GLU A 60 -15.61 5.01 4.42
CA GLU A 60 -16.69 5.38 3.51
C GLU A 60 -17.37 4.16 2.89
N SER A 61 -16.70 3.01 2.81
CA SER A 61 -17.30 1.76 2.34
C SER A 61 -18.05 1.00 3.43
N GLY A 62 -17.94 1.41 4.70
CA GLY A 62 -18.60 0.82 5.88
C GLY A 62 -18.16 -0.60 6.25
N THR A 63 -17.55 -1.34 5.33
CA THR A 63 -16.97 -2.68 5.50
C THR A 63 -15.80 -2.88 4.53
N PHE A 64 -15.18 -4.06 4.57
CA PHE A 64 -14.20 -4.48 3.58
C PHE A 64 -14.85 -4.62 2.20
N LEU A 65 -14.18 -4.09 1.18
CA LEU A 65 -14.56 -4.20 -0.21
C LEU A 65 -14.03 -5.50 -0.83
N SER A 66 -12.81 -5.90 -0.47
CA SER A 66 -12.21 -7.14 -0.94
C SER A 66 -11.40 -7.84 0.14
N SER A 67 -11.23 -9.15 0.00
CA SER A 67 -10.42 -9.94 0.93
C SER A 67 -9.79 -11.17 0.28
N THR A 68 -8.57 -11.47 0.70
CA THR A 68 -7.84 -12.70 0.36
C THR A 68 -8.23 -13.88 1.26
N LEU A 69 -9.11 -13.67 2.25
CA LEU A 69 -9.65 -14.75 3.08
C LEU A 69 -10.52 -15.76 2.34
N TYR A 70 -11.04 -15.38 1.18
CA TYR A 70 -11.91 -16.23 0.36
C TYR A 70 -11.16 -16.82 -0.84
N VAL A 71 -9.83 -16.74 -0.82
CA VAL A 71 -8.93 -17.26 -1.87
C VAL A 71 -8.49 -18.66 -1.50
N ASP A 72 -8.19 -19.52 -2.46
CA ASP A 72 -7.69 -20.86 -2.12
C ASP A 72 -6.30 -20.75 -1.46
N TYR A 73 -6.01 -21.62 -0.51
CA TYR A 73 -4.75 -21.52 0.24
C TYR A 73 -3.54 -21.65 -0.70
N ASP A 74 -3.60 -22.56 -1.66
CA ASP A 74 -2.49 -22.81 -2.59
C ASP A 74 -2.35 -21.77 -3.71
N ASP A 75 -3.24 -20.77 -3.77
CA ASP A 75 -3.17 -19.67 -4.72
C ASP A 75 -2.23 -18.58 -4.21
N ASP A 76 -1.15 -18.31 -4.95
CA ASP A 76 -0.14 -17.31 -4.60
C ASP A 76 -0.69 -15.88 -4.53
N ARG A 77 -1.83 -15.62 -5.18
CA ARG A 77 -2.53 -14.33 -5.13
C ARG A 77 -2.99 -13.96 -3.73
N ARG A 78 -3.01 -14.89 -2.77
CA ARG A 78 -3.22 -14.57 -1.34
C ARG A 78 -2.19 -13.59 -0.80
N HIS A 79 -0.95 -13.60 -1.32
CA HIS A 79 0.11 -12.70 -0.86
C HIS A 79 0.32 -11.50 -1.77
N THR A 80 -0.07 -11.58 -3.05
CA THR A 80 0.23 -10.55 -4.05
C THR A 80 -0.96 -9.64 -4.38
N SER A 81 -2.19 -10.06 -4.08
CA SER A 81 -3.41 -9.29 -4.31
C SER A 81 -4.00 -8.74 -2.99
N ILE A 82 -4.94 -7.80 -3.11
CA ILE A 82 -5.87 -7.41 -2.03
C ILE A 82 -7.17 -8.22 -2.07
N GLY A 83 -7.15 -9.36 -2.77
CA GLY A 83 -8.21 -10.35 -2.82
C GLY A 83 -9.33 -10.03 -3.79
N ARG A 84 -10.43 -10.75 -3.63
CA ARG A 84 -11.64 -10.64 -4.46
C ARG A 84 -12.72 -9.86 -3.74
N CYS A 85 -13.64 -9.30 -4.52
CA CYS A 85 -14.83 -8.62 -4.00
C CYS A 85 -15.55 -9.47 -2.96
N VAL A 86 -15.97 -8.86 -1.84
CA VAL A 86 -16.80 -9.53 -0.85
C VAL A 86 -18.25 -9.68 -1.34
N PRO A 87 -19.04 -10.64 -0.82
CA PRO A 87 -20.43 -10.80 -1.22
C PRO A 87 -21.26 -9.51 -1.05
N HIS A 88 -22.19 -9.28 -1.98
CA HIS A 88 -23.12 -8.15 -1.99
C HIS A 88 -22.48 -6.77 -2.21
N ILE A 89 -21.22 -6.73 -2.60
CA ILE A 89 -20.51 -5.54 -3.09
C ILE A 89 -20.20 -5.72 -4.57
N GLU A 90 -20.22 -4.62 -5.31
CA GLU A 90 -19.78 -4.53 -6.70
C GLU A 90 -18.53 -3.67 -6.75
N LEU A 91 -17.51 -4.14 -7.47
CA LEU A 91 -16.27 -3.41 -7.72
C LEU A 91 -16.04 -3.31 -9.23
N LYS A 92 -15.49 -2.17 -9.66
CA LYS A 92 -14.94 -2.00 -11.00
C LYS A 92 -13.64 -1.22 -10.94
N ILE A 93 -12.78 -1.44 -11.93
CA ILE A 93 -11.68 -0.54 -12.24
C ILE A 93 -12.21 0.48 -13.24
N ALA A 94 -12.16 1.76 -12.89
CA ALA A 94 -12.74 2.83 -13.68
C ALA A 94 -11.70 3.89 -14.07
N SER A 95 -11.87 4.48 -15.24
CA SER A 95 -11.22 5.74 -15.61
C SER A 95 -11.88 6.93 -14.90
N ASN A 96 -11.24 8.11 -15.01
CA ASN A 96 -11.70 9.34 -14.34
C ASN A 96 -13.13 9.77 -14.74
N ASP A 97 -13.59 9.44 -15.95
CA ASP A 97 -14.94 9.71 -16.43
C ASP A 97 -15.98 8.68 -15.94
N GLY A 98 -15.54 7.63 -15.24
CA GLY A 98 -16.38 6.56 -14.72
C GLY A 98 -16.58 5.38 -15.67
N THR A 99 -15.94 5.39 -16.85
CA THR A 99 -15.96 4.25 -17.77
C THR A 99 -15.25 3.05 -17.13
N THR A 100 -15.85 1.86 -17.19
CA THR A 100 -15.20 0.63 -16.74
C THR A 100 -14.06 0.28 -17.69
N LEU A 101 -12.86 0.09 -17.15
CA LEU A 101 -11.68 -0.26 -17.92
C LEU A 101 -11.61 -1.77 -18.22
N PRO A 102 -10.91 -2.17 -19.30
CA PRO A 102 -10.65 -3.57 -19.60
C PRO A 102 -9.87 -4.28 -18.47
N ILE A 103 -10.03 -5.59 -18.38
CA ILE A 103 -9.29 -6.46 -17.44
C ILE A 103 -7.77 -6.21 -17.59
N GLY A 104 -7.06 -6.18 -16.48
CA GLY A 104 -5.62 -5.91 -16.40
C GLY A 104 -5.22 -4.44 -16.54
N SER A 105 -6.13 -3.55 -16.95
CA SER A 105 -5.85 -2.11 -17.00
C SER A 105 -5.79 -1.52 -15.59
N GLU A 106 -4.91 -0.53 -15.41
CA GLU A 106 -4.84 0.24 -14.16
C GLU A 106 -5.84 1.39 -14.17
N GLY A 107 -6.56 1.54 -13.06
CA GLY A 107 -7.51 2.62 -12.86
C GLY A 107 -7.96 2.73 -11.41
N GLU A 108 -8.95 3.57 -11.16
CA GLU A 108 -9.49 3.75 -9.82
C GLU A 108 -10.46 2.63 -9.45
N ILE A 109 -10.34 2.09 -8.24
CA ILE A 109 -11.34 1.18 -7.69
C ILE A 109 -12.60 2.00 -7.39
N TRP A 110 -13.70 1.67 -8.04
CA TRP A 110 -15.02 2.19 -7.68
C TRP A 110 -15.84 1.08 -7.05
N ALA A 111 -16.53 1.40 -5.96
CA ALA A 111 -17.30 0.44 -5.19
C ALA A 111 -18.78 0.82 -5.09
N ARG A 112 -19.66 -0.16 -5.12
CA ARG A 112 -21.10 0.03 -4.88
C ARG A 112 -21.63 -1.12 -4.04
N GLY A 113 -22.52 -0.82 -3.10
CA GLY A 113 -23.13 -1.84 -2.28
C GLY A 113 -23.84 -1.27 -1.06
N TYR A 114 -24.49 -2.14 -0.30
CA TYR A 114 -25.33 -1.76 0.83
C TYR A 114 -24.57 -1.09 1.98
N SER A 115 -23.25 -1.32 2.08
CA SER A 115 -22.41 -0.84 3.16
C SER A 115 -21.82 0.55 2.90
N VAL A 116 -21.85 1.02 1.65
CA VAL A 116 -21.35 2.34 1.28
C VAL A 116 -22.11 3.40 2.08
N MET A 117 -21.38 4.37 2.62
CA MET A 117 -21.95 5.45 3.41
C MET A 117 -23.05 6.19 2.65
N ARG A 118 -23.95 6.84 3.39
CA ARG A 118 -24.97 7.72 2.78
C ARG A 118 -24.38 9.04 2.28
N GLY A 119 -23.23 9.44 2.82
CA GLY A 119 -22.56 10.70 2.57
C GLY A 119 -21.87 11.22 3.81
N TYR A 120 -21.10 12.28 3.64
CA TYR A 120 -20.46 13.01 4.72
C TYR A 120 -21.47 13.90 5.45
N TYR A 121 -21.31 14.02 6.77
CA TYR A 121 -22.22 14.80 7.60
C TYR A 121 -22.12 16.30 7.30
N ASN A 122 -23.24 16.92 6.92
CA ASN A 122 -23.34 18.33 6.54
C ASN A 122 -22.37 18.78 5.42
N ASP A 123 -21.91 17.84 4.58
CA ASP A 123 -21.01 18.13 3.46
C ASP A 123 -21.52 17.46 2.16
N PRO A 124 -22.56 18.03 1.54
CA PRO A 124 -23.14 17.48 0.31
C PRO A 124 -22.20 17.59 -0.90
N GLU A 125 -21.28 18.56 -0.92
CA GLU A 125 -20.32 18.75 -2.01
C GLU A 125 -19.29 17.61 -2.02
N GLN A 126 -18.64 17.35 -0.88
CA GLN A 126 -17.71 16.23 -0.76
C GLN A 126 -18.42 14.88 -0.94
N THR A 127 -19.69 14.80 -0.56
CA THR A 127 -20.51 13.61 -0.83
C THR A 127 -20.71 13.38 -2.32
N ALA A 128 -21.03 14.41 -3.10
CA ALA A 128 -21.22 14.31 -4.54
C ALA A 128 -19.90 14.03 -5.29
N ASP A 129 -18.77 14.49 -4.74
CA ASP A 129 -17.44 14.18 -5.27
C ASP A 129 -17.05 12.72 -5.05
N ALA A 130 -17.36 12.20 -3.86
CA ALA A 130 -17.03 10.82 -3.47
C ALA A 130 -18.02 9.78 -4.00
N ILE A 131 -19.33 10.10 -4.08
CA ILE A 131 -20.38 9.17 -4.50
C ILE A 131 -21.05 9.71 -5.76
N THR A 132 -20.95 8.96 -6.84
CA THR A 132 -21.57 9.33 -8.11
C THR A 132 -23.09 9.22 -8.04
N ASN A 133 -23.78 9.89 -8.98
CA ASN A 133 -25.25 9.85 -9.10
C ASN A 133 -25.84 8.43 -9.26
N ASN A 134 -25.05 7.47 -9.77
CA ASN A 134 -25.44 6.06 -9.89
C ASN A 134 -24.94 5.17 -8.74
N GLY A 135 -24.53 5.78 -7.62
CA GLY A 135 -24.23 5.12 -6.34
C GLY A 135 -22.85 4.50 -6.23
N TRP A 136 -21.89 4.87 -7.10
CA TRP A 136 -20.51 4.39 -6.98
C TRP A 136 -19.70 5.30 -6.09
N LEU A 137 -19.10 4.72 -5.04
CA LEU A 137 -18.05 5.32 -4.25
C LEU A 137 -16.72 5.30 -5.03
N ARG A 138 -16.16 6.48 -5.25
CA ARG A 138 -14.78 6.69 -5.73
C ARG A 138 -13.83 6.54 -4.55
N THR A 139 -12.98 5.52 -4.58
CA THR A 139 -12.11 5.18 -3.43
C THR A 139 -10.85 6.06 -3.35
N GLY A 140 -10.45 6.67 -4.47
CA GLY A 140 -9.14 7.31 -4.61
C GLY A 140 -7.95 6.35 -4.63
N ASP A 141 -8.21 5.04 -4.59
CA ASP A 141 -7.21 3.99 -4.64
C ASP A 141 -7.14 3.40 -6.06
N LEU A 142 -5.93 3.14 -6.53
CA LEU A 142 -5.64 2.63 -7.87
C LEU A 142 -5.31 1.15 -7.81
N ALA A 143 -5.87 0.39 -8.74
CA ALA A 143 -5.61 -1.04 -8.89
C ALA A 143 -5.82 -1.50 -10.33
N SER A 144 -5.37 -2.72 -10.61
CA SER A 144 -5.84 -3.53 -11.74
C SER A 144 -6.64 -4.73 -11.21
N MET A 145 -7.45 -5.32 -12.09
CA MET A 145 -8.24 -6.52 -11.79
C MET A 145 -7.95 -7.59 -12.83
N ASP A 146 -7.71 -8.84 -12.40
CA ASP A 146 -7.54 -9.97 -13.32
C ASP A 146 -8.89 -10.61 -13.74
N GLU A 147 -8.83 -11.60 -14.63
CA GLU A 147 -10.01 -12.30 -15.15
C GLU A 147 -10.80 -13.07 -14.10
N GLU A 148 -10.18 -13.41 -12.97
CA GLU A 148 -10.81 -14.11 -11.84
C GLU A 148 -11.31 -13.15 -10.74
N GLY A 149 -11.18 -11.84 -10.97
CA GLY A 149 -11.67 -10.78 -10.09
C GLY A 149 -10.75 -10.45 -8.91
N TYR A 150 -9.49 -10.87 -8.95
CA TYR A 150 -8.49 -10.46 -7.97
C TYR A 150 -8.02 -9.05 -8.24
N LEU A 151 -7.97 -8.24 -7.18
CA LEU A 151 -7.52 -6.86 -7.23
C LEU A 151 -6.05 -6.76 -6.86
N PHE A 152 -5.26 -6.07 -7.69
CA PHE A 152 -3.86 -5.79 -7.45
C PHE A 152 -3.69 -4.30 -7.18
N PHE A 153 -3.42 -3.95 -5.92
CA PHE A 153 -3.25 -2.57 -5.50
C PHE A 153 -1.99 -1.97 -6.13
N VAL A 154 -2.16 -0.82 -6.81
CA VAL A 154 -1.13 -0.06 -7.50
C VAL A 154 -0.69 1.14 -6.68
N GLY A 155 -1.62 1.82 -6.01
CA GLY A 155 -1.28 3.00 -5.22
C GLY A 155 -2.49 3.85 -4.87
N ARG A 156 -2.25 5.09 -4.44
CA ARG A 156 -3.31 6.07 -4.23
C ARG A 156 -3.18 7.21 -5.21
N LYS A 157 -4.30 7.67 -5.74
CA LYS A 157 -4.34 8.80 -6.68
C LYS A 157 -3.71 10.07 -6.08
N LYS A 158 -3.93 10.32 -4.80
CA LYS A 158 -3.35 11.46 -4.07
C LYS A 158 -1.86 11.31 -3.70
N GLU A 159 -1.30 10.10 -3.81
CA GLU A 159 0.12 9.83 -3.53
C GLU A 159 0.93 9.71 -4.82
N MET A 160 0.27 9.74 -5.99
CA MET A 160 0.93 9.69 -7.30
C MET A 160 1.85 10.91 -7.47
N VAL A 161 3.07 10.65 -7.91
CA VAL A 161 4.06 11.70 -8.20
C VAL A 161 3.98 12.02 -9.68
N ILE A 162 3.96 13.29 -10.03
CA ILE A 162 3.97 13.75 -11.43
C ILE A 162 5.33 14.37 -11.71
N GLN A 163 6.22 13.59 -12.32
CA GLN A 163 7.57 14.05 -12.68
C GLN A 163 7.65 14.25 -14.18
N ALA A 164 7.88 15.50 -14.62
CA ALA A 164 7.91 15.90 -16.03
C ALA A 164 6.70 15.40 -16.84
N GLY A 165 5.49 15.47 -16.26
CA GLY A 165 4.24 15.02 -16.89
C GLY A 165 4.02 13.50 -16.92
N VAL A 166 4.91 12.70 -16.30
CA VAL A 166 4.76 11.25 -16.18
C VAL A 166 4.19 10.91 -14.81
N ASN A 167 3.13 10.11 -14.79
CA ASN A 167 2.56 9.56 -13.57
C ASN A 167 3.46 8.44 -13.03
N ILE A 168 3.97 8.62 -11.82
CA ILE A 168 4.81 7.66 -11.12
C ILE A 168 4.07 7.20 -9.87
N TYR A 169 3.96 5.88 -9.70
CA TYR A 169 3.30 5.26 -8.56
C TYR A 169 4.33 4.88 -7.50
N PRO A 170 4.37 5.54 -6.32
CA PRO A 170 5.39 5.28 -5.32
C PRO A 170 5.50 3.82 -4.88
N LEU A 171 4.39 3.08 -4.87
CA LEU A 171 4.37 1.69 -4.41
C LEU A 171 5.19 0.76 -5.32
N GLU A 172 5.27 1.03 -6.62
CA GLU A 172 6.13 0.29 -7.55
C GLU A 172 7.60 0.38 -7.11
N ILE A 173 8.04 1.60 -6.81
CA ILE A 173 9.40 1.90 -6.39
C ILE A 173 9.64 1.37 -4.97
N GLU A 174 8.66 1.49 -4.06
CA GLU A 174 8.73 0.89 -2.71
C GLU A 174 8.92 -0.63 -2.79
N ARG A 175 8.20 -1.32 -3.67
CA ARG A 175 8.37 -2.77 -3.88
C ARG A 175 9.79 -3.09 -4.36
N ALA A 176 10.29 -2.38 -5.37
CA ALA A 176 11.64 -2.59 -5.88
C ALA A 176 12.74 -2.32 -4.83
N ILE A 177 12.60 -1.27 -4.02
CA ILE A 177 13.54 -0.99 -2.92
C ILE A 177 13.45 -2.07 -1.83
N TYR A 178 12.25 -2.53 -1.50
CA TYR A 178 12.02 -3.52 -0.46
C TYR A 178 12.66 -4.89 -0.77
N GLU A 179 12.83 -5.23 -2.06
CA GLU A 179 13.55 -6.44 -2.48
C GLU A 179 15.05 -6.42 -2.11
N HIS A 180 15.62 -5.25 -1.78
CA HIS A 180 17.02 -5.18 -1.37
C HIS A 180 17.21 -5.87 -0.01
N PRO A 181 18.17 -6.82 0.14
CA PRO A 181 18.30 -7.64 1.35
C PRO A 181 18.46 -6.85 2.66
N SER A 182 19.10 -5.68 2.60
CA SER A 182 19.32 -4.81 3.77
C SER A 182 18.09 -4.00 4.19
N VAL A 183 17.06 -3.86 3.36
CA VAL A 183 15.92 -2.97 3.61
C VAL A 183 14.89 -3.63 4.51
N ALA A 184 14.46 -2.93 5.56
CA ALA A 184 13.40 -3.37 6.47
C ALA A 184 12.06 -2.70 6.17
N GLU A 185 12.09 -1.43 5.77
CA GLU A 185 10.91 -0.62 5.47
C GLU A 185 11.31 0.57 4.59
N VAL A 186 10.43 0.98 3.69
CA VAL A 186 10.67 2.07 2.73
C VAL A 186 9.38 2.83 2.49
N TYR A 187 9.52 4.13 2.28
CA TYR A 187 8.43 4.99 1.81
C TYR A 187 8.95 5.92 0.72
N VAL A 188 8.22 5.92 -0.41
CA VAL A 188 8.51 6.77 -1.57
C VAL A 188 7.43 7.84 -1.67
N PHE A 189 7.86 9.05 -2.05
CA PHE A 189 7.03 10.23 -2.15
C PHE A 189 7.65 11.25 -3.12
N GLY A 190 6.85 12.20 -3.60
CA GLY A 190 7.32 13.33 -4.39
C GLY A 190 7.67 14.52 -3.49
N ILE A 191 8.63 15.33 -3.93
CA ILE A 191 8.84 16.68 -3.42
C ILE A 191 8.83 17.67 -4.59
N PRO A 192 8.47 18.95 -4.39
CA PRO A 192 8.47 19.94 -5.45
C PRO A 192 9.85 20.14 -6.08
N ASP A 193 9.90 20.24 -7.41
CA ASP A 193 11.08 20.58 -8.21
C ASP A 193 10.73 21.70 -9.20
N PRO A 194 11.56 22.75 -9.32
CA PRO A 194 11.24 23.91 -10.15
C PRO A 194 11.27 23.65 -11.66
N LEU A 195 11.87 22.55 -12.12
CA LEU A 195 12.06 22.24 -13.54
C LEU A 195 11.11 21.15 -14.04
N ILE A 196 10.77 20.18 -13.19
CA ILE A 196 10.01 18.98 -13.59
C ILE A 196 8.81 18.70 -12.68
N ASP A 197 8.29 19.74 -12.04
CA ASP A 197 7.15 19.77 -11.11
C ASP A 197 7.44 19.05 -9.79
N GLU A 198 7.72 17.74 -9.84
CA GLU A 198 8.08 16.94 -8.68
C GLU A 198 9.26 16.02 -8.97
N VAL A 199 10.00 15.64 -7.93
CA VAL A 199 11.02 14.59 -7.99
C VAL A 199 10.73 13.48 -7.00
N VAL A 200 10.96 12.25 -7.45
CA VAL A 200 10.82 11.06 -6.61
C VAL A 200 11.91 11.03 -5.54
N CYS A 201 11.51 10.85 -4.29
CA CYS A 201 12.38 10.69 -3.12
C CYS A 201 11.99 9.44 -2.34
N ALA A 202 12.93 8.90 -1.57
CA ALA A 202 12.69 7.74 -0.71
C ALA A 202 13.32 7.93 0.68
N PHE A 203 12.60 7.52 1.71
CA PHE A 203 13.19 7.24 3.02
C PHE A 203 13.24 5.72 3.24
N VAL A 204 14.36 5.24 3.78
CA VAL A 204 14.65 3.81 3.93
C VAL A 204 15.12 3.51 5.35
N ALA A 205 14.50 2.52 5.99
CA ALA A 205 15.03 1.93 7.22
C ALA A 205 15.65 0.56 6.92
N LEU A 206 16.84 0.32 7.47
CA LEU A 206 17.58 -0.93 7.27
C LEU A 206 17.24 -1.95 8.36
N LYS A 207 17.47 -3.23 8.05
CA LYS A 207 17.40 -4.31 9.03
C LYS A 207 18.51 -4.13 10.08
N PRO A 208 18.27 -4.52 11.35
CA PRO A 208 19.29 -4.42 12.40
C PRO A 208 20.62 -5.06 12.00
N GLY A 209 21.72 -4.31 12.14
CA GLY A 209 23.07 -4.78 11.83
C GLY A 209 23.44 -4.80 10.34
N MET A 210 22.53 -4.41 9.45
CA MET A 210 22.82 -4.24 8.02
C MET A 210 23.23 -2.80 7.71
N THR A 211 24.05 -2.64 6.67
CA THR A 211 24.43 -1.34 6.09
C THR A 211 24.07 -1.34 4.60
N CYS A 212 23.86 -0.15 4.04
CA CYS A 212 23.62 0.05 2.62
C CYS A 212 23.89 1.52 2.31
N GLU A 213 24.67 1.78 1.27
CA GLU A 213 24.94 3.15 0.80
C GLU A 213 23.94 3.56 -0.29
N GLU A 214 23.71 4.86 -0.47
CA GLU A 214 22.74 5.36 -1.45
C GLU A 214 23.08 4.90 -2.88
N GLU A 215 24.36 4.96 -3.26
CA GLU A 215 24.83 4.54 -4.59
C GLU A 215 24.67 3.03 -4.82
N GLU A 216 24.87 2.22 -3.79
CA GLU A 216 24.63 0.77 -3.83
C GLU A 216 23.15 0.49 -4.11
N LEU A 217 22.26 1.17 -3.37
CA LEU A 217 20.82 0.99 -3.55
C LEU A 217 20.35 1.50 -4.91
N LYS A 218 20.81 2.67 -5.37
CA LYS A 218 20.49 3.19 -6.72
C LYS A 218 20.95 2.25 -7.81
N LYS A 219 22.14 1.65 -7.69
CA LYS A 219 22.63 0.65 -8.63
C LYS A 219 21.73 -0.59 -8.65
N PHE A 220 21.35 -1.09 -7.47
CA PHE A 220 20.41 -2.22 -7.37
C PHE A 220 19.06 -1.93 -8.05
N LEU A 221 18.57 -0.69 -7.95
CA LEU A 221 17.32 -0.28 -8.61
C LEU A 221 17.46 -0.11 -10.12
N GLY A 222 18.65 0.27 -10.62
CA GLY A 222 18.90 0.47 -12.05
C GLY A 222 18.68 -0.78 -12.90
N ASP A 223 18.81 -1.97 -12.31
CA ASP A 223 18.55 -3.25 -12.99
C ASP A 223 17.05 -3.63 -12.99
N LYS A 224 16.21 -2.90 -12.24
CA LYS A 224 14.79 -3.25 -12.00
C LYS A 224 13.81 -2.20 -12.50
N LEU A 225 14.20 -0.94 -12.43
CA LEU A 225 13.35 0.20 -12.73
C LEU A 225 13.92 0.98 -13.91
N ASN A 226 13.04 1.70 -14.61
CA ASN A 226 13.48 2.75 -15.51
C ASN A 226 14.27 3.81 -14.70
N ALA A 227 15.43 4.23 -15.19
CA ALA A 227 16.26 5.26 -14.58
C ALA A 227 15.48 6.55 -14.24
N PHE A 228 14.43 6.86 -15.00
CA PHE A 228 13.57 8.03 -14.76
C PHE A 228 12.79 7.97 -13.44
N ILE A 229 12.45 6.78 -12.94
CA ILE A 229 11.64 6.61 -11.72
C ILE A 229 12.47 6.19 -10.49
N VAL A 230 13.79 6.01 -10.66
CA VAL A 230 14.71 5.79 -9.54
C VAL A 230 14.72 7.05 -8.67
N PRO A 231 14.56 6.94 -7.33
CA PRO A 231 14.53 8.10 -6.46
C PRO A 231 15.79 8.96 -6.62
N ARG A 232 15.59 10.26 -6.81
CA ARG A 232 16.68 11.24 -6.91
C ARG A 232 17.44 11.34 -5.60
N HIS A 233 16.72 11.33 -4.48
CA HIS A 233 17.26 11.41 -3.13
C HIS A 233 16.78 10.24 -2.29
N ILE A 234 17.72 9.56 -1.63
CA ILE A 234 17.45 8.48 -0.68
C ILE A 234 18.00 8.87 0.69
N LYS A 235 17.16 8.86 1.72
CA LYS A 235 17.58 9.12 3.09
C LYS A 235 17.40 7.89 3.97
N PHE A 236 18.46 7.48 4.65
CA PHE A 236 18.40 6.39 5.62
C PHE A 236 17.95 6.91 7.00
N VAL A 237 16.99 6.21 7.61
CA VAL A 237 16.43 6.56 8.92
C VAL A 237 16.41 5.33 9.84
N ASN A 238 16.46 5.56 11.15
CA ASN A 238 16.39 4.48 12.13
C ASN A 238 14.96 3.98 12.36
N ASP A 239 13.96 4.86 12.26
CA ASP A 239 12.54 4.53 12.38
C ASP A 239 11.69 5.60 11.69
N PHE A 240 10.42 5.29 11.46
CA PHE A 240 9.46 6.18 10.83
C PHE A 240 8.49 6.81 11.84
N PRO A 241 8.11 8.10 11.66
CA PRO A 241 7.02 8.68 12.43
C PRO A 241 5.71 7.97 12.09
N ARG A 242 4.98 7.52 13.11
CA ARG A 242 3.69 6.82 12.92
C ARG A 242 2.55 7.55 13.62
N THR A 243 1.39 7.52 13.00
CA THR A 243 0.12 7.95 13.62
C THR A 243 -0.32 6.95 14.69
N LEU A 244 -1.37 7.28 15.46
CA LEU A 244 -1.98 6.36 16.44
C LEU A 244 -2.46 5.05 15.79
N LEU A 245 -2.79 5.08 14.49
CA LEU A 245 -3.18 3.91 13.71
C LEU A 245 -1.99 3.18 13.08
N GLY A 246 -0.75 3.55 13.42
CA GLY A 246 0.48 2.94 12.91
C GLY A 246 0.85 3.33 11.47
N LYS A 247 0.10 4.24 10.83
CA LYS A 247 0.39 4.71 9.47
C LYS A 247 1.51 5.75 9.45
N VAL A 248 2.38 5.69 8.46
CA VAL A 248 3.43 6.70 8.23
C VAL A 248 2.88 7.83 7.36
N PRO A 249 2.93 9.10 7.82
CA PRO A 249 2.41 10.23 7.06
C PRO A 249 3.45 10.70 6.03
N LYS A 250 3.37 10.20 4.78
CA LYS A 250 4.30 10.53 3.70
C LYS A 250 4.50 12.04 3.46
N HIS A 251 3.46 12.86 3.65
CA HIS A 251 3.58 14.32 3.55
C HIS A 251 4.61 14.91 4.52
N LYS A 252 4.70 14.39 5.75
CA LYS A 252 5.72 14.81 6.72
C LYS A 252 7.12 14.38 6.28
N LEU A 253 7.25 13.20 5.68
CA LEU A 253 8.53 12.75 5.15
C LEU A 253 8.99 13.64 3.99
N ALA A 254 8.06 14.05 3.12
CA ALA A 254 8.32 15.02 2.05
C ALA A 254 8.78 16.37 2.62
N GLU A 255 8.09 16.92 3.62
CA GLU A 255 8.51 18.14 4.31
C GLU A 255 9.91 18.02 4.93
N ASP A 256 10.20 16.89 5.58
CA ASP A 256 11.50 16.62 6.20
C ASP A 256 12.63 16.43 5.18
N MET A 257 12.32 15.86 4.00
CA MET A 257 13.26 15.78 2.89
C MET A 257 13.56 17.18 2.34
N VAL A 258 12.54 17.99 2.11
CA VAL A 258 12.72 19.38 1.62
C VAL A 258 13.58 20.19 2.58
N LYS A 259 13.35 20.09 3.89
CA LYS A 259 14.21 20.76 4.89
C LYS A 259 15.66 20.28 4.78
N ALA A 260 15.87 18.97 4.76
CA ALA A 260 17.20 18.39 4.71
C ALA A 260 18.00 18.69 3.43
N LEU A 261 17.33 19.04 2.33
CA LEU A 261 17.98 19.45 1.07
C LEU A 261 18.27 20.96 1.01
N ASN A 262 17.65 21.75 1.88
CA ASN A 262 17.84 23.20 1.96
C ASN A 262 18.82 23.62 3.08
N ASP A 263 19.17 22.70 3.98
CA ASP A 263 20.19 22.85 5.03
C ASP A 263 21.59 22.50 4.50
#